data_AF-K8WVE6-F1
#
_entry.id   AF-K8WVE6-F1
#
_cell.length_a   1.000
_cell.length_b   1.000
_cell.length_c   1.000
_cell.angle_alpha   90.00
_cell.angle_beta   90.00
_cell.angle_gamma   90.00
#
_symmetry.space_group_name_H-M   'P 1'
#
loop_
_entity.id
_entity.type
_entity.pdbx_description
1 polymer ?
#
loop_
_entity_poly.entity_id
_entity_poly.type
_entity_poly.pdbx_seq_one_letter_code
_entity_poly.pdbx_strand_id
1 'polypeptide(L)'
;MSTINQITYPQFYENEVSLIRETVNFYQRKTLLSPSCSKINAWPRTISAEQFWGRNPQSNDYLLGLIANGVYFKNWKTIYEIERLNHQQLKELGIDSSLLRDKSTGFEANICRYYDLYIISFGGSNELIDIYADLRQGLGYFEPQYFQAINLANILYKAVNGKMICTGHSLGGGLATFASIASQSPCISFTSAGVSANTLKQIGMDYYKAKKMSEDGLVRYYVVRYDWLDWLQSLKPAPPALGNKILLDYHGKNSSWLDWLPHNYVTRNFIAHSMFKILKMMCHFAPWEHYADMIYNDSYEQLEKFNDELLLFNNNELKSWKGCCQKSIQQENITEFSKLVTLSNKPVNISELVSYSVRSINAEFMKLLFDSSYASEIKKHHLGHERTYLHLTAQTGRLAQSRVLLKNNFAVNDIDSFGNTPLHEALNSHALLVAELLLSQGANWRIRNNQGYNCSDILNNHMVNVDSLSYQGKMIQKKLNQMMK
;
A
#
# COMPACT_ATOMS: atom_id res chain seq x y z
N MET A 1 37.97 -33.51 28.48
CA MET A 1 37.94 -34.07 27.11
C MET A 1 36.63 -34.81 26.92
N SER A 2 35.65 -34.16 26.32
CA SER A 2 34.52 -34.83 25.65
C SER A 2 33.94 -33.84 24.64
N THR A 3 34.23 -34.13 23.38
CA THR A 3 33.72 -33.50 22.17
C THR A 3 32.19 -33.56 22.16
N ILE A 4 31.54 -32.40 22.27
CA ILE A 4 30.12 -32.25 21.93
C ILE A 4 30.06 -31.83 20.47
N ASN A 5 29.49 -32.73 19.66
CA ASN A 5 29.25 -32.60 18.24
C ASN A 5 28.61 -31.25 17.90
N GLN A 6 29.28 -30.49 17.04
CA GLN A 6 28.66 -29.45 16.22
C GLN A 6 27.59 -30.11 15.35
N ILE A 7 26.32 -29.95 15.75
CA ILE A 7 25.19 -30.25 14.88
C ILE A 7 25.04 -29.06 13.92
N THR A 8 25.61 -29.20 12.73
CA THR A 8 25.36 -28.35 11.58
C THR A 8 24.06 -28.76 10.90
N TYR A 9 23.11 -27.83 10.76
CA TYR A 9 21.94 -27.93 9.88
C TYR A 9 21.56 -26.53 9.37
N PRO A 10 21.08 -26.38 8.11
CA PRO A 10 21.81 -26.76 6.90
C PRO A 10 21.76 -25.66 5.80
N GLN A 11 22.73 -25.66 4.88
CA GLN A 11 22.72 -24.96 3.58
C GLN A 11 21.50 -25.23 2.68
N PHE A 12 20.54 -26.08 3.11
CA PHE A 12 19.37 -26.49 2.33
C PHE A 12 18.27 -25.41 2.22
N TYR A 13 18.07 -24.55 3.23
CA TYR A 13 16.98 -23.56 3.24
C TYR A 13 17.24 -22.34 2.33
N GLU A 14 18.50 -21.86 2.27
CA GLU A 14 18.91 -20.84 1.31
C GLU A 14 18.75 -21.35 -0.13
N ASN A 15 19.04 -22.63 -0.36
CA ASN A 15 18.88 -23.27 -1.66
C ASN A 15 17.40 -23.34 -2.09
N GLU A 16 16.45 -23.60 -1.19
CA GLU A 16 15.02 -23.64 -1.54
C GLU A 16 14.44 -22.25 -1.85
N VAL A 17 14.73 -21.24 -1.04
CA VAL A 17 14.26 -19.86 -1.29
C VAL A 17 14.87 -19.31 -2.58
N SER A 18 16.16 -19.57 -2.81
CA SER A 18 16.82 -19.23 -4.08
C SER A 18 16.18 -19.94 -5.27
N LEU A 19 15.86 -21.23 -5.13
CA LEU A 19 15.21 -22.02 -6.18
C LEU A 19 13.78 -21.53 -6.48
N ILE A 20 12.99 -21.19 -5.46
CA ILE A 20 11.66 -20.59 -5.61
C ILE A 20 11.80 -19.25 -6.34
N ARG A 21 12.74 -18.41 -5.90
CA ARG A 21 13.02 -17.10 -6.51
C ARG A 21 13.41 -17.24 -7.98
N GLU A 22 14.35 -18.13 -8.29
CA GLU A 22 14.77 -18.43 -9.67
C GLU A 22 13.61 -18.97 -10.52
N THR A 23 12.78 -19.85 -9.98
CA THR A 23 11.65 -20.45 -10.71
C THR A 23 10.55 -19.41 -10.99
N VAL A 24 10.20 -18.59 -10.00
CA VAL A 24 9.25 -17.48 -10.15
C VAL A 24 9.79 -16.46 -11.16
N ASN A 25 11.07 -16.09 -11.05
CA ASN A 25 11.73 -15.19 -12.00
C ASN A 25 11.76 -15.78 -13.42
N PHE A 26 12.01 -17.08 -13.56
CA PHE A 26 11.99 -17.78 -14.84
C PHE A 26 10.59 -17.77 -15.47
N TYR A 27 9.56 -18.04 -14.66
CA TYR A 27 8.16 -17.97 -15.08
C TYR A 27 7.77 -16.57 -15.59
N GLN A 28 8.21 -15.52 -14.87
CA GLN A 28 8.00 -14.12 -15.25
C GLN A 28 8.82 -13.70 -16.49
N ARG A 29 10.05 -14.22 -16.66
CA ARG A 29 10.93 -13.89 -17.81
C ARG A 29 10.49 -14.55 -19.11
N LYS A 30 9.98 -15.79 -19.07
CA LYS A 30 9.47 -16.49 -20.27
C LYS A 30 8.26 -15.82 -20.91
N THR A 31 7.69 -14.82 -20.26
CA THR A 31 6.40 -14.23 -20.59
C THR A 31 6.48 -12.73 -20.89
N LEU A 32 7.64 -12.29 -21.40
CA LEU A 32 7.93 -10.92 -21.89
C LEU A 32 7.04 -10.44 -23.06
N LEU A 33 6.09 -11.26 -23.52
CA LEU A 33 5.01 -10.83 -24.39
C LEU A 33 3.80 -10.52 -23.48
N SER A 34 3.39 -9.25 -23.44
CA SER A 34 2.13 -8.87 -22.80
C SER A 34 1.05 -9.86 -23.23
N PRO A 35 0.30 -10.48 -22.31
CA PRO A 35 -0.72 -11.44 -22.69
C PRO A 35 -1.74 -10.71 -23.58
N SER A 36 -1.69 -10.94 -24.89
CA SER A 36 -2.68 -10.42 -25.82
C SER A 36 -3.91 -11.30 -25.66
N CYS A 37 -4.94 -10.78 -25.01
CA CYS A 37 -6.19 -11.50 -24.89
C CYS A 37 -7.07 -11.24 -26.10
N SER A 38 -7.27 -12.26 -26.95
CA SER A 38 -8.14 -12.15 -28.12
C SER A 38 -9.61 -11.88 -27.79
N LYS A 39 -10.00 -12.09 -26.53
CA LYS A 39 -11.36 -11.84 -26.02
C LYS A 39 -11.60 -10.41 -25.52
N ILE A 40 -10.60 -9.53 -25.57
CA ILE A 40 -10.68 -8.17 -25.01
C ILE A 40 -10.43 -7.13 -26.10
N ASN A 41 -11.32 -6.14 -26.14
CA ASN A 41 -11.19 -4.96 -26.98
C ASN A 41 -10.80 -3.74 -26.13
N ALA A 42 -10.32 -2.68 -26.80
CA ALA A 42 -10.23 -1.37 -26.16
C ALA A 42 -11.61 -0.93 -25.65
N TRP A 43 -11.62 -0.14 -24.57
CA TRP A 43 -12.85 0.44 -24.06
C TRP A 43 -13.50 1.35 -25.12
N PRO A 44 -14.82 1.60 -25.05
CA PRO A 44 -15.44 2.65 -25.84
C PRO A 44 -15.01 4.03 -25.32
N ARG A 45 -14.91 5.03 -26.20
CA ARG A 45 -14.56 6.42 -25.82
C ARG A 45 -15.49 7.04 -24.78
N THR A 46 -16.72 6.52 -24.67
CA THR A 46 -17.76 6.97 -23.73
C THR A 46 -17.71 6.25 -22.38
N ILE A 47 -16.68 5.42 -22.12
CA ILE A 47 -16.57 4.70 -20.85
C ILE A 47 -16.46 5.68 -19.68
N SER A 48 -17.18 5.36 -18.61
CA SER A 48 -17.21 6.16 -17.39
C SER A 48 -16.88 5.29 -16.18
N ALA A 49 -16.51 5.92 -15.06
CA ALA A 49 -16.21 5.20 -13.83
C ALA A 49 -17.42 4.35 -13.37
N GLU A 50 -18.64 4.81 -13.63
CA GLU A 50 -19.85 4.12 -13.18
C GLU A 50 -20.02 2.73 -13.79
N GLN A 51 -19.44 2.50 -14.96
CA GLN A 51 -19.50 1.19 -15.62
C GLN A 51 -18.67 0.13 -14.89
N PHE A 52 -17.84 0.52 -13.91
CA PHE A 52 -17.02 -0.39 -13.12
C PHE A 52 -17.64 -0.73 -11.76
N TRP A 53 -18.82 -0.22 -11.40
CA TRP A 53 -19.55 -0.69 -10.22
C TRP A 53 -20.12 -2.09 -10.42
N GLY A 54 -20.36 -2.79 -9.32
CA GLY A 54 -21.07 -4.07 -9.30
C GLY A 54 -20.26 -5.19 -8.65
N ARG A 55 -20.92 -6.32 -8.44
CA ARG A 55 -20.37 -7.47 -7.68
C ARG A 55 -19.72 -8.53 -8.56
N ASN A 56 -20.19 -8.64 -9.81
CA ASN A 56 -19.82 -9.72 -10.73
C ASN A 56 -18.64 -9.34 -11.64
N PRO A 57 -17.85 -10.30 -12.14
CA PRO A 57 -16.77 -10.03 -13.09
C PRO A 57 -17.27 -9.30 -14.34
N GLN A 58 -16.46 -8.37 -14.85
CA GLN A 58 -16.77 -7.63 -16.07
C GLN A 58 -15.62 -7.75 -17.07
N SER A 59 -15.93 -7.68 -18.36
CA SER A 59 -14.90 -7.70 -19.42
C SER A 59 -13.95 -6.50 -19.32
N ASN A 60 -14.45 -5.35 -18.87
CA ASN A 60 -13.65 -4.14 -18.65
C ASN A 60 -12.54 -4.32 -17.59
N ASP A 61 -12.70 -5.27 -16.67
CA ASP A 61 -11.77 -5.50 -15.55
C ASP A 61 -10.39 -5.98 -16.03
N TYR A 62 -10.30 -6.61 -17.21
CA TYR A 62 -9.03 -7.12 -17.75
C TYR A 62 -7.99 -6.04 -18.02
N LEU A 63 -8.40 -4.90 -18.62
CA LEU A 63 -7.47 -3.82 -18.90
C LEU A 63 -6.93 -3.20 -17.59
N LEU A 64 -7.74 -3.13 -16.54
CA LEU A 64 -7.27 -2.70 -15.21
C LEU A 64 -6.23 -3.66 -14.62
N GLY A 65 -6.28 -4.95 -14.96
CA GLY A 65 -5.25 -5.91 -14.62
C GLY A 65 -3.93 -5.64 -15.35
N LEU A 66 -3.98 -5.27 -16.63
CA LEU A 66 -2.79 -4.87 -17.38
C LEU A 66 -2.17 -3.60 -16.78
N ILE A 67 -3.00 -2.64 -16.38
CA ILE A 67 -2.55 -1.40 -15.73
C ILE A 67 -1.94 -1.69 -14.35
N ALA A 68 -2.58 -2.54 -13.53
CA ALA A 68 -2.02 -2.98 -12.25
C ALA A 68 -0.66 -3.67 -12.41
N ASN A 69 -0.51 -4.52 -13.43
CA ASN A 69 0.78 -5.11 -13.79
C ASN A 69 1.80 -4.05 -14.22
N GLY A 70 1.34 -3.04 -14.97
CA GLY A 70 2.14 -1.94 -15.48
C GLY A 70 2.83 -1.12 -14.40
N VAL A 71 2.33 -1.08 -13.16
CA VAL A 71 2.97 -0.30 -12.08
C VAL A 71 4.41 -0.70 -11.87
N TYR A 72 4.71 -1.99 -11.99
CA TYR A 72 6.03 -2.57 -11.77
C TYR A 72 7.03 -2.30 -12.92
N PHE A 73 6.57 -1.77 -14.05
CA PHE A 73 7.40 -1.51 -15.22
C PHE A 73 7.58 -0.01 -15.46
N LYS A 74 8.84 0.42 -15.64
CA LYS A 74 9.17 1.84 -15.81
C LYS A 74 9.01 2.36 -17.25
N ASN A 75 9.08 1.47 -18.25
CA ASN A 75 9.30 1.88 -19.65
C ASN A 75 8.04 1.81 -20.54
N TRP A 76 6.86 1.54 -19.99
CA TRP A 76 5.63 1.54 -20.79
C TRP A 76 4.99 2.93 -20.82
N LYS A 77 4.42 3.28 -21.98
CA LYS A 77 3.73 4.57 -22.21
C LYS A 77 2.24 4.40 -22.39
N THR A 78 1.81 3.39 -23.16
CA THR A 78 0.40 3.20 -23.51
C THR A 78 0.06 1.71 -23.54
N ILE A 79 -1.13 1.37 -23.05
CA ILE A 79 -1.73 0.03 -23.09
C ILE A 79 -3.19 0.19 -23.57
N TYR A 80 -3.54 -0.28 -24.77
CA TYR A 80 -4.92 -0.15 -25.32
C TYR A 80 -5.48 1.29 -25.23
N GLU A 81 -4.73 2.28 -25.75
CA GLU A 81 -5.00 3.72 -25.65
C GLU A 81 -4.98 4.33 -24.23
N ILE A 82 -4.87 3.53 -23.18
CA ILE A 82 -4.67 4.01 -21.82
C ILE A 82 -3.23 4.50 -21.71
N GLU A 83 -3.04 5.81 -21.58
CA GLU A 83 -1.72 6.43 -21.46
C GLU A 83 -1.32 6.56 -19.99
N ARG A 84 -0.06 6.25 -19.68
CA ARG A 84 0.55 6.61 -18.40
C ARG A 84 0.96 8.07 -18.42
N LEU A 85 0.48 8.86 -17.47
CA LEU A 85 0.79 10.27 -17.41
C LEU A 85 2.27 10.52 -17.11
N ASN A 86 2.88 11.40 -17.88
CA ASN A 86 4.24 11.87 -17.66
C ASN A 86 4.28 13.07 -16.69
N HIS A 87 5.49 13.52 -16.34
CA HIS A 87 5.69 14.64 -15.41
C HIS A 87 4.95 15.93 -15.83
N GLN A 88 4.94 16.25 -17.13
CA GLN A 88 4.26 17.44 -17.63
C GLN A 88 2.74 17.32 -17.51
N GLN A 89 2.17 16.19 -17.92
CA GLN A 89 0.72 15.95 -17.82
C GLN A 89 0.25 15.91 -16.36
N LEU A 90 1.05 15.35 -15.45
CA LEU A 90 0.76 15.40 -14.01
C LEU A 90 0.77 16.83 -13.48
N LYS A 91 1.77 17.63 -13.90
CA LYS A 91 1.87 19.04 -13.52
C LYS A 91 0.70 19.88 -14.05
N GLU A 92 0.20 19.59 -15.24
CA GLU A 92 -1.01 20.19 -15.80
C GLU A 92 -2.27 19.89 -14.97
N LEU A 93 -2.31 18.73 -14.30
CA LEU A 93 -3.33 18.38 -13.31
C LEU A 93 -3.06 18.95 -11.91
N GLY A 94 -1.95 19.68 -11.73
CA GLY A 94 -1.51 20.16 -10.42
C GLY A 94 -1.01 19.06 -9.48
N ILE A 95 -0.60 17.91 -10.02
CA ILE A 95 -0.09 16.76 -9.29
C ILE A 95 1.43 16.71 -9.43
N ASP A 96 2.16 16.69 -8.31
CA ASP A 96 3.59 16.42 -8.35
C ASP A 96 3.85 14.93 -8.53
N SER A 97 4.65 14.59 -9.54
CA SER A 97 5.21 13.27 -9.78
C SER A 97 5.96 12.66 -8.58
N SER A 98 6.49 13.46 -7.64
CA SER A 98 7.14 12.94 -6.43
C SER A 98 6.15 12.22 -5.51
N LEU A 99 4.87 12.59 -5.53
CA LEU A 99 3.82 11.95 -4.73
C LEU A 99 3.53 10.51 -5.18
N LEU A 100 3.89 10.16 -6.41
CA LEU A 100 3.67 8.82 -6.95
C LEU A 100 4.70 7.81 -6.45
N ARG A 101 5.82 8.26 -5.86
CA ARG A 101 6.91 7.37 -5.44
C ARG A 101 7.60 7.88 -4.19
N ASP A 102 7.61 7.06 -3.16
CA ASP A 102 8.41 7.32 -1.97
C ASP A 102 9.22 6.07 -1.61
N LYS A 103 10.52 6.15 -1.91
CA LYS A 103 11.47 5.06 -1.65
C LYS A 103 11.57 4.71 -0.17
N SER A 104 11.38 5.68 0.73
CA SER A 104 11.49 5.45 2.16
C SER A 104 10.33 4.62 2.70
N THR A 105 9.17 4.73 2.04
CA THR A 105 7.98 3.99 2.41
C THR A 105 7.71 2.79 1.52
N GLY A 106 8.38 2.67 0.38
CA GLY A 106 8.06 1.70 -0.67
C GLY A 106 6.78 2.04 -1.43
N PHE A 107 6.19 3.23 -1.19
CA PHE A 107 4.98 3.64 -1.88
C PHE A 107 5.27 3.86 -3.36
N GLU A 108 4.47 3.24 -4.21
CA GLU A 108 4.54 3.37 -5.66
C GLU A 108 3.14 3.43 -6.26
N ALA A 109 2.93 4.39 -7.16
CA ALA A 109 1.70 4.53 -7.91
C ALA A 109 1.98 5.04 -9.33
N ASN A 110 1.02 4.80 -10.21
CA ASN A 110 0.92 5.42 -11.52
C ASN A 110 -0.46 6.04 -11.68
N ILE A 111 -0.54 7.16 -12.39
CA ILE A 111 -1.79 7.74 -12.85
C ILE A 111 -1.83 7.57 -14.36
N CYS A 112 -2.92 6.98 -14.84
CA CYS A 112 -3.16 6.74 -16.25
C CYS A 112 -4.43 7.47 -16.69
N ARG A 113 -4.55 7.74 -17.98
CA ARG A 113 -5.70 8.42 -18.58
C ARG A 113 -6.21 7.64 -19.78
N TYR A 114 -7.53 7.54 -19.87
CA TYR A 114 -8.26 7.06 -21.02
C TYR A 114 -9.33 8.10 -21.35
N TYR A 115 -9.04 9.00 -22.30
CA TYR A 115 -9.85 10.19 -22.57
C TYR A 115 -10.14 10.99 -21.28
N ASP A 116 -11.40 11.02 -20.84
CA ASP A 116 -11.87 11.76 -19.67
C ASP A 116 -11.77 10.97 -18.35
N LEU A 117 -11.42 9.68 -18.43
CA LEU A 117 -11.36 8.76 -17.30
C LEU A 117 -9.92 8.57 -16.83
N TYR A 118 -9.72 8.66 -15.51
CA TYR A 118 -8.41 8.49 -14.89
C TYR A 118 -8.34 7.19 -14.10
N ILE A 119 -7.15 6.59 -14.07
CA ILE A 119 -6.91 5.35 -13.32
C ILE A 119 -5.73 5.61 -12.40
N ILE A 120 -5.95 5.49 -11.10
CA ILE A 120 -4.86 5.42 -10.12
C ILE A 120 -4.53 3.96 -9.87
N SER A 121 -3.28 3.59 -10.14
CA SER A 121 -2.80 2.24 -9.97
C SER A 121 -1.69 2.19 -8.94
N PHE A 122 -1.88 1.44 -7.87
CA PHE A 122 -0.92 1.32 -6.79
C PHE A 122 -0.10 0.04 -6.92
N GLY A 123 1.19 0.14 -6.66
CA GLY A 123 2.13 -0.97 -6.64
C GLY A 123 2.18 -1.60 -5.25
N GLY A 124 2.29 -2.93 -5.20
CA GLY A 124 2.81 -3.63 -4.03
C GLY A 124 4.34 -3.68 -4.05
N SER A 125 4.95 -4.42 -3.11
CA SER A 125 6.39 -4.68 -3.19
C SER A 125 6.71 -5.64 -4.34
N ASN A 126 7.84 -5.46 -5.01
CA ASN A 126 8.20 -6.21 -6.23
C ASN A 126 8.74 -7.62 -5.94
N GLU A 127 9.00 -7.97 -4.67
CA GLU A 127 9.62 -9.22 -4.27
C GLU A 127 8.65 -10.06 -3.42
N LEU A 128 7.89 -10.93 -4.08
CA LEU A 128 6.81 -11.72 -3.44
C LEU A 128 7.28 -12.56 -2.24
N ILE A 129 8.53 -13.04 -2.29
CA ILE A 129 9.13 -13.85 -1.23
C ILE A 129 9.45 -13.00 -0.01
N ASP A 130 9.97 -11.79 -0.23
CA ASP A 130 10.31 -10.85 0.84
C ASP A 130 9.02 -10.32 1.48
N ILE A 131 7.98 -10.06 0.68
CA ILE A 131 6.63 -9.75 1.18
C ILE A 131 6.12 -10.88 2.07
N TYR A 132 6.25 -12.15 1.67
CA TYR A 132 5.79 -13.26 2.51
C TYR A 132 6.50 -13.28 3.87
N ALA A 133 7.81 -13.02 3.89
CA ALA A 133 8.59 -12.93 5.13
C ALA A 133 8.20 -11.70 5.98
N ASP A 134 8.04 -10.53 5.36
CA ASP A 134 7.72 -9.26 6.00
C ASP A 134 6.27 -9.22 6.52
N LEU A 135 5.32 -9.68 5.71
CA LEU A 135 3.92 -9.78 6.09
C LEU A 135 3.77 -10.73 7.28
N ARG A 136 4.43 -11.91 7.25
CA ARG A 136 4.37 -12.87 8.37
C ARG A 136 4.97 -12.32 9.67
N GLN A 137 5.96 -11.44 9.58
CA GLN A 137 6.53 -10.75 10.74
C GLN A 137 5.66 -9.56 11.22
N GLY A 138 4.83 -8.98 10.35
CA GLY A 138 4.20 -7.65 10.53
C GLY A 138 2.66 -7.58 10.45
N LEU A 139 1.92 -8.66 10.74
CA LEU A 139 0.45 -8.78 10.62
C LEU A 139 -0.44 -7.83 11.49
N GLY A 140 0.06 -6.66 11.90
CA GLY A 140 -0.68 -5.58 12.57
C GLY A 140 -0.84 -4.31 11.70
N TYR A 141 -1.09 -4.48 10.41
CA TYR A 141 -0.94 -3.49 9.32
C TYR A 141 -1.42 -2.06 9.60
N PHE A 142 -0.48 -1.23 10.06
CA PHE A 142 -0.55 0.22 9.95
C PHE A 142 0.62 0.71 9.09
N GLU A 143 0.42 0.75 7.77
CA GLU A 143 1.42 1.23 6.82
C GLU A 143 1.21 2.71 6.48
N PRO A 144 2.27 3.54 6.50
CA PRO A 144 2.24 4.93 6.01
C PRO A 144 1.68 5.07 4.59
N GLN A 145 1.86 4.03 3.78
CA GLN A 145 1.41 3.94 2.39
C GLN A 145 -0.11 4.13 2.26
N TYR A 146 -0.91 3.74 3.25
CA TYR A 146 -2.37 3.92 3.22
C TYR A 146 -2.77 5.41 3.24
N PHE A 147 -2.07 6.24 4.01
CA PHE A 147 -2.32 7.68 4.02
C PHE A 147 -1.78 8.34 2.75
N GLN A 148 -0.64 7.86 2.23
CA GLN A 148 -0.12 8.32 0.94
C GLN A 148 -1.08 7.99 -0.20
N ALA A 149 -1.71 6.81 -0.16
CA ALA A 149 -2.74 6.41 -1.10
C ALA A 149 -3.97 7.32 -1.04
N ILE A 150 -4.46 7.64 0.18
CA ILE A 150 -5.58 8.58 0.36
C ILE A 150 -5.20 9.98 -0.12
N ASN A 151 -4.02 10.48 0.25
CA ASN A 151 -3.57 11.80 -0.16
C ASN A 151 -3.52 11.91 -1.69
N LEU A 152 -2.85 10.95 -2.35
CA LEU A 152 -2.73 10.95 -3.81
C LEU A 152 -4.10 10.80 -4.49
N ALA A 153 -4.97 9.93 -3.96
CA ALA A 153 -6.33 9.79 -4.45
C ALA A 153 -7.14 11.09 -4.26
N ASN A 154 -6.95 11.83 -3.17
CA ASN A 154 -7.65 13.09 -2.90
C ASN A 154 -7.27 14.19 -3.86
N ILE A 155 -5.96 14.31 -4.11
CA ILE A 155 -5.44 15.26 -5.09
C ILE A 155 -5.99 14.92 -6.47
N LEU A 156 -5.92 13.65 -6.88
CA LEU A 156 -6.43 13.22 -8.18
C LEU A 156 -7.94 13.42 -8.29
N TYR A 157 -8.72 12.94 -7.32
CA TYR A 157 -10.18 13.03 -7.30
C TYR A 157 -10.66 14.47 -7.52
N LYS A 158 -10.03 15.43 -6.83
CA LYS A 158 -10.30 16.86 -7.00
C LYS A 158 -9.90 17.35 -8.39
N ALA A 159 -8.71 16.99 -8.86
CA ALA A 159 -8.20 17.41 -10.17
C ALA A 159 -9.06 16.92 -11.34
N VAL A 160 -9.72 15.77 -11.19
CA VAL A 160 -10.49 15.11 -12.27
C VAL A 160 -11.99 15.06 -12.00
N ASN A 161 -12.49 15.81 -11.02
CA ASN A 161 -13.90 15.87 -10.62
C ASN A 161 -14.53 14.48 -10.43
N GLY A 162 -13.83 13.60 -9.73
CA GLY A 162 -14.29 12.24 -9.40
C GLY A 162 -14.29 11.23 -10.55
N LYS A 163 -13.85 11.60 -11.76
CA LYS A 163 -13.71 10.70 -12.91
C LYS A 163 -12.49 9.76 -12.78
N MET A 164 -12.44 8.98 -11.70
CA MET A 164 -11.30 8.09 -11.41
C MET A 164 -11.70 6.66 -11.04
N ILE A 165 -10.77 5.72 -11.24
CA ILE A 165 -10.87 4.31 -10.86
C ILE A 165 -9.60 3.91 -10.10
N CYS A 166 -9.75 3.12 -9.05
CA CYS A 166 -8.64 2.54 -8.30
C CYS A 166 -8.32 1.13 -8.80
N THR A 167 -7.03 0.80 -8.93
CA THR A 167 -6.58 -0.57 -9.22
C THR A 167 -5.23 -0.86 -8.57
N GLY A 168 -4.93 -2.13 -8.36
CA GLY A 168 -3.66 -2.55 -7.79
C GLY A 168 -3.60 -4.05 -7.55
N HIS A 169 -2.39 -4.55 -7.36
CA HIS A 169 -2.12 -5.96 -7.09
C HIS A 169 -1.46 -6.14 -5.72
N SER A 170 -1.76 -7.24 -5.01
CA SER A 170 -1.16 -7.55 -3.70
C SER A 170 -1.38 -6.41 -2.69
N LEU A 171 -0.32 -5.92 -2.02
CA LEU A 171 -0.37 -4.73 -1.17
C LEU A 171 -0.95 -3.50 -1.89
N GLY A 172 -0.59 -3.29 -3.16
CA GLY A 172 -1.17 -2.23 -4.00
C GLY A 172 -2.68 -2.38 -4.18
N GLY A 173 -3.20 -3.61 -4.22
CA GLY A 173 -4.64 -3.88 -4.21
C GLY A 173 -5.31 -3.43 -2.91
N GLY A 174 -4.65 -3.61 -1.77
CA GLY A 174 -5.10 -3.12 -0.47
C GLY A 174 -5.14 -1.59 -0.41
N LEU A 175 -4.10 -0.93 -0.94
CA LEU A 175 -4.04 0.54 -1.09
C LEU A 175 -5.16 1.05 -2.01
N ALA A 176 -5.39 0.38 -3.14
CA ALA A 176 -6.45 0.70 -4.09
C ALA A 176 -7.84 0.59 -3.44
N THR A 177 -8.08 -0.50 -2.71
CA THR A 177 -9.32 -0.74 -1.96
C THR A 177 -9.54 0.36 -0.92
N PHE A 178 -8.50 0.72 -0.17
CA PHE A 178 -8.58 1.78 0.84
C PHE A 178 -8.85 3.15 0.24
N ALA A 179 -8.14 3.51 -0.84
CA ALA A 179 -8.37 4.74 -1.58
C ALA A 179 -9.77 4.81 -2.21
N SER A 180 -10.27 3.68 -2.70
CA SER A 180 -11.62 3.53 -3.26
C SER A 180 -12.72 3.74 -2.22
N ILE A 181 -12.59 3.14 -1.04
CA ILE A 181 -13.52 3.36 0.07
C ILE A 181 -13.53 4.84 0.46
N ALA A 182 -12.35 5.46 0.55
CA ALA A 182 -12.24 6.87 0.90
C ALA A 182 -12.86 7.80 -0.17
N SER A 183 -12.63 7.48 -1.45
CA SER A 183 -13.05 8.33 -2.59
C SER A 183 -14.44 8.01 -3.13
N GLN A 184 -15.04 6.90 -2.68
CA GLN A 184 -16.23 6.30 -3.29
C GLN A 184 -16.08 6.10 -4.80
N SER A 185 -14.84 5.86 -5.26
CA SER A 185 -14.53 5.55 -6.65
C SER A 185 -14.44 4.03 -6.82
N PRO A 186 -14.90 3.45 -7.94
CA PRO A 186 -14.86 2.00 -8.15
C PRO A 186 -13.44 1.45 -8.06
N CYS A 187 -13.31 0.22 -7.57
CA CYS A 187 -12.03 -0.48 -7.47
C CYS A 187 -12.08 -1.90 -8.00
N ILE A 188 -11.12 -2.20 -8.88
CA ILE A 188 -10.84 -3.56 -9.32
C ILE A 188 -9.41 -3.85 -8.89
N SER A 189 -9.23 -4.80 -7.98
CA SER A 189 -7.90 -5.20 -7.50
C SER A 189 -7.62 -6.68 -7.78
N PHE A 190 -6.36 -7.07 -7.59
CA PHE A 190 -5.86 -8.40 -7.96
C PHE A 190 -5.07 -8.98 -6.79
N THR A 191 -5.56 -10.07 -6.22
CA THR A 191 -5.13 -10.61 -4.92
C THR A 191 -4.86 -9.52 -3.88
N SER A 192 -5.87 -8.72 -3.56
CA SER A 192 -5.72 -7.60 -2.64
C SER A 192 -5.28 -8.04 -1.25
N ALA A 193 -4.34 -7.29 -0.67
CA ALA A 193 -4.09 -7.33 0.75
C ALA A 193 -5.31 -6.83 1.55
N GLY A 194 -5.53 -7.40 2.72
CA GLY A 194 -6.63 -7.10 3.61
C GLY A 194 -6.46 -5.77 4.31
N VAL A 195 -7.58 -5.07 4.48
CA VAL A 195 -7.60 -3.78 5.17
C VAL A 195 -8.06 -4.02 6.61
N SER A 196 -7.20 -3.76 7.59
CA SER A 196 -7.53 -3.98 8.99
C SER A 196 -8.51 -2.93 9.54
N ALA A 197 -9.34 -3.33 10.51
CA ALA A 197 -10.25 -2.41 11.20
C ALA A 197 -9.48 -1.28 11.94
N ASN A 198 -8.28 -1.57 12.44
CA ASN A 198 -7.43 -0.57 13.08
C ASN A 198 -6.97 0.49 12.09
N THR A 199 -6.61 0.11 10.85
CA THR A 199 -6.20 1.03 9.79
C THR A 199 -7.33 2.00 9.43
N LEU A 200 -8.55 1.48 9.24
CA LEU A 200 -9.74 2.29 8.97
C LEU A 200 -10.09 3.23 10.13
N LYS A 201 -9.94 2.74 11.38
CA LYS A 201 -10.15 3.56 12.57
C LYS A 201 -9.19 4.76 12.65
N GLN A 202 -7.96 4.63 12.16
CA GLN A 202 -6.96 5.72 12.25
C GLN A 202 -7.31 6.95 11.40
N ILE A 203 -8.04 6.74 10.30
CA ILE A 203 -8.59 7.83 9.46
C ILE A 203 -10.04 8.17 9.84
N GLY A 204 -10.54 7.63 10.95
CA GLY A 204 -11.87 7.88 11.47
C GLY A 204 -13.01 7.12 10.78
N MET A 205 -12.73 6.20 9.85
CA MET A 205 -13.75 5.42 9.14
C MET A 205 -14.31 4.26 9.96
N ASP A 206 -15.59 3.96 9.75
CA ASP A 206 -16.26 2.78 10.32
C ASP A 206 -15.99 1.52 9.48
N TYR A 207 -15.49 0.46 10.12
CA TYR A 207 -15.12 -0.77 9.44
C TYR A 207 -16.31 -1.48 8.77
N TYR A 208 -17.45 -1.59 9.46
CA TYR A 208 -18.59 -2.34 8.95
C TYR A 208 -19.27 -1.61 7.79
N LYS A 209 -19.30 -0.28 7.82
CA LYS A 209 -19.73 0.53 6.67
C LYS A 209 -18.80 0.39 5.49
N ALA A 210 -17.49 0.49 5.72
CA ALA A 210 -16.48 0.30 4.67
C ALA A 210 -16.62 -1.09 4.01
N LYS A 211 -16.72 -2.15 4.84
CA LYS A 211 -16.97 -3.51 4.37
C LYS A 211 -18.24 -3.62 3.54
N LYS A 212 -19.36 -3.09 4.04
CA LYS A 212 -20.65 -3.12 3.35
C LYS A 212 -20.58 -2.37 2.00
N MET A 213 -19.97 -1.19 1.96
CA MET A 213 -19.77 -0.43 0.71
C MET A 213 -19.00 -1.26 -0.32
N SER A 214 -17.90 -1.89 0.10
CA SER A 214 -17.10 -2.77 -0.75
C SER A 214 -17.93 -3.95 -1.29
N GLU A 215 -18.71 -4.61 -0.44
CA GLU A 215 -19.59 -5.73 -0.79
C GLU A 215 -20.79 -5.30 -1.67
N ASP A 216 -21.28 -4.07 -1.52
CA ASP A 216 -22.36 -3.49 -2.33
C ASP A 216 -21.93 -3.09 -3.75
N GLY A 217 -20.71 -3.47 -4.16
CA GLY A 217 -20.25 -3.37 -5.54
C GLY A 217 -19.28 -2.21 -5.80
N LEU A 218 -18.78 -1.56 -4.75
CA LEU A 218 -17.68 -0.60 -4.86
C LEU A 218 -16.37 -1.29 -5.23
N VAL A 219 -16.14 -2.50 -4.69
CA VAL A 219 -14.88 -3.22 -4.85
C VAL A 219 -15.14 -4.63 -5.37
N ARG A 220 -14.42 -4.98 -6.44
CA ARG A 220 -14.23 -6.37 -6.88
C ARG A 220 -12.75 -6.71 -6.84
N TYR A 221 -12.44 -7.97 -6.55
CA TYR A 221 -11.07 -8.43 -6.60
C TYR A 221 -10.95 -9.85 -7.12
N TYR A 222 -9.93 -10.07 -7.95
CA TYR A 222 -9.66 -11.37 -8.58
C TYR A 222 -8.59 -12.13 -7.80
N VAL A 223 -8.80 -13.42 -7.57
CA VAL A 223 -7.85 -14.31 -6.90
C VAL A 223 -7.73 -15.60 -7.68
N VAL A 224 -6.51 -16.08 -7.92
CA VAL A 224 -6.28 -17.41 -8.50
C VAL A 224 -6.28 -18.45 -7.38
N ARG A 225 -6.87 -19.62 -7.62
CA ARG A 225 -6.88 -20.70 -6.62
C ARG A 225 -5.46 -21.03 -6.16
N TYR A 226 -5.33 -21.28 -4.85
CA TYR A 226 -4.06 -21.53 -4.13
C TYR A 226 -3.11 -20.35 -4.01
N ASP A 227 -3.60 -19.12 -4.22
CA ASP A 227 -2.87 -17.93 -3.83
C ASP A 227 -2.50 -17.98 -2.33
N TRP A 228 -1.22 -17.77 -2.03
CA TRP A 228 -0.71 -17.86 -0.66
C TRP A 228 -1.22 -16.73 0.24
N LEU A 229 -1.44 -15.53 -0.31
CA LEU A 229 -1.91 -14.37 0.45
C LEU A 229 -3.39 -14.52 0.75
N ASP A 230 -4.19 -14.98 -0.21
CA ASP A 230 -5.60 -15.33 0.03
C ASP A 230 -5.74 -16.40 1.10
N TRP A 231 -4.89 -17.45 1.04
CA TRP A 231 -4.83 -18.47 2.08
C TRP A 231 -4.44 -17.86 3.45
N LEU A 232 -3.38 -17.06 3.52
CA LEU A 232 -2.95 -16.41 4.76
C LEU A 232 -4.05 -15.53 5.37
N GLN A 233 -4.77 -14.78 4.54
CA GLN A 233 -5.85 -13.89 4.95
C GLN A 233 -7.13 -14.62 5.36
N SER A 234 -7.27 -15.90 4.99
CA SER A 234 -8.33 -16.76 5.51
C SER A 234 -8.06 -17.26 6.94
N LEU A 235 -6.80 -17.21 7.38
CA LEU A 235 -6.40 -17.58 8.73
C LEU A 235 -6.55 -16.39 9.69
N LYS A 236 -7.18 -16.60 10.84
CA LYS A 236 -7.15 -15.61 11.93
C LYS A 236 -5.72 -15.53 12.49
N PRO A 237 -5.15 -14.34 12.74
CA PRO A 237 -5.78 -13.02 12.86
C PRO A 237 -5.64 -12.11 11.61
N ALA A 238 -5.26 -12.63 10.43
CA ALA A 238 -5.03 -11.80 9.26
C ALA A 238 -6.33 -11.13 8.76
N PRO A 239 -6.31 -9.82 8.43
CA PRO A 239 -7.49 -9.15 7.92
C PRO A 239 -7.84 -9.67 6.51
N PRO A 240 -9.13 -9.89 6.20
CA PRO A 240 -9.55 -10.26 4.85
C PRO A 240 -9.50 -9.05 3.90
N ALA A 241 -9.33 -9.32 2.61
CA ALA A 241 -9.64 -8.36 1.55
C ALA A 241 -11.11 -7.92 1.64
N LEU A 242 -11.39 -6.65 1.38
CA LEU A 242 -12.74 -6.11 1.34
C LEU A 242 -13.24 -6.09 -0.11
N GLY A 243 -14.50 -6.49 -0.32
CA GLY A 243 -15.15 -6.47 -1.63
C GLY A 243 -15.65 -7.83 -2.08
N ASN A 244 -16.02 -7.89 -3.35
CA ASN A 244 -16.57 -9.09 -3.97
C ASN A 244 -15.43 -9.93 -4.58
N LYS A 245 -15.21 -11.12 -4.03
CA LYS A 245 -14.18 -12.06 -4.49
C LYS A 245 -14.61 -12.72 -5.80
N ILE A 246 -13.73 -12.68 -6.79
CA ILE A 246 -13.85 -13.44 -8.04
C ILE A 246 -12.74 -14.48 -8.04
N LEU A 247 -13.10 -15.73 -7.71
CA LEU A 247 -12.17 -16.85 -7.71
C LEU A 247 -11.98 -17.37 -9.15
N LEU A 248 -10.75 -17.31 -9.62
CA LEU A 248 -10.30 -17.95 -10.86
C LEU A 248 -9.88 -19.39 -10.53
N ASP A 249 -10.89 -20.26 -10.40
CA ASP A 249 -10.66 -21.69 -10.23
C ASP A 249 -10.38 -22.36 -11.58
N TYR A 250 -9.35 -23.19 -11.60
CA TYR A 250 -8.87 -23.90 -12.78
C TYR A 250 -8.92 -25.43 -12.60
N HIS A 251 -9.69 -25.92 -11.63
CA HIS A 251 -10.01 -27.34 -11.53
C HIS A 251 -11.12 -27.72 -12.50
N GLY A 252 -10.76 -28.44 -13.56
CA GLY A 252 -11.72 -29.15 -14.40
C GLY A 252 -11.52 -28.96 -15.90
N LYS A 253 -11.29 -30.10 -16.55
CA LYS A 253 -11.42 -30.43 -17.98
C LYS A 253 -10.28 -30.17 -18.97
N ASN A 254 -9.30 -29.29 -18.73
CA ASN A 254 -8.16 -29.12 -19.66
C ASN A 254 -6.87 -28.59 -18.98
N SER A 255 -6.41 -29.22 -17.91
CA SER A 255 -5.10 -28.90 -17.32
C SER A 255 -3.97 -29.23 -18.31
N SER A 256 -3.15 -28.25 -18.67
CA SER A 256 -1.95 -28.47 -19.48
C SER A 256 -0.90 -29.23 -18.67
N TRP A 257 -0.09 -30.07 -19.30
CA TRP A 257 1.07 -30.73 -18.66
C TRP A 257 2.04 -29.73 -18.02
N LEU A 258 2.06 -28.46 -18.47
CA LEU A 258 2.83 -27.37 -17.88
C LEU A 258 2.31 -26.92 -16.50
N ASP A 259 1.01 -27.11 -16.21
CA ASP A 259 0.44 -26.85 -14.87
C ASP A 259 0.80 -27.97 -13.85
N TRP A 260 1.43 -29.05 -14.34
CA TRP A 260 1.85 -30.25 -13.59
C TRP A 260 3.37 -30.46 -13.57
N LEU A 261 4.18 -29.51 -14.04
CA LEU A 261 5.63 -29.56 -13.81
C LEU A 261 5.89 -29.73 -12.31
N PRO A 262 6.79 -30.65 -11.89
CA PRO A 262 7.04 -30.91 -10.49
C PRO A 262 7.68 -29.67 -9.86
N HIS A 263 6.83 -28.82 -9.27
CA HIS A 263 7.21 -27.64 -8.53
C HIS A 263 6.58 -27.75 -7.15
N ASN A 264 7.40 -27.54 -6.11
CA ASN A 264 6.95 -27.59 -4.72
C ASN A 264 5.67 -26.77 -4.53
N TYR A 265 4.75 -27.24 -3.67
CA TYR A 265 3.47 -26.57 -3.38
C TYR A 265 3.62 -25.06 -3.13
N VAL A 266 4.71 -24.66 -2.48
CA VAL A 266 5.06 -23.26 -2.21
C VAL A 266 5.27 -22.46 -3.50
N THR A 267 6.05 -22.96 -4.46
CA THR A 267 6.30 -22.31 -5.76
C THR A 267 4.99 -22.12 -6.53
N ARG A 268 4.10 -23.12 -6.51
CA ARG A 268 2.78 -23.02 -7.15
C ARG A 268 1.96 -21.86 -6.56
N ASN A 269 1.96 -21.72 -5.24
CA ASN A 269 1.19 -20.68 -4.58
C ASN A 269 1.74 -19.27 -4.89
N PHE A 270 3.06 -19.11 -4.99
CA PHE A 270 3.67 -17.84 -5.44
C PHE A 270 3.39 -17.53 -6.91
N ILE A 271 3.36 -18.54 -7.79
CA ILE A 271 2.95 -18.37 -9.19
C ILE A 271 1.48 -17.95 -9.27
N ALA A 272 0.58 -18.58 -8.49
CA ALA A 272 -0.83 -18.22 -8.40
C ALA A 272 -1.03 -16.74 -8.04
N HIS A 273 -0.17 -16.23 -7.15
CA HIS A 273 -0.17 -14.84 -6.73
C HIS A 273 0.33 -13.85 -7.79
N SER A 274 1.08 -14.28 -8.79
CA SER A 274 1.62 -13.35 -9.79
C SER A 274 0.52 -12.72 -10.65
N MET A 275 0.64 -11.41 -10.92
CA MET A 275 -0.27 -10.70 -11.81
C MET A 275 -0.32 -11.34 -13.21
N PHE A 276 0.80 -11.92 -13.67
CA PHE A 276 0.85 -12.66 -14.92
C PHE A 276 -0.08 -13.89 -14.91
N LYS A 277 -0.06 -14.71 -13.85
CA LYS A 277 -0.96 -15.87 -13.74
C LYS A 277 -2.41 -15.40 -13.67
N ILE A 278 -2.71 -14.34 -12.91
CA ILE A 278 -4.05 -13.76 -12.84
C ILE A 278 -4.55 -13.35 -14.23
N LEU A 279 -3.78 -12.55 -14.98
CA LEU A 279 -4.10 -12.14 -16.35
C LEU A 279 -4.29 -13.32 -17.29
N LYS A 280 -3.43 -14.34 -17.21
CA LYS A 280 -3.54 -15.55 -18.01
C LYS A 280 -4.85 -16.28 -17.72
N MET A 281 -5.24 -16.41 -16.45
CA MET A 281 -6.48 -17.09 -16.06
C MET A 281 -7.71 -16.25 -16.42
N MET A 282 -7.69 -14.94 -16.22
CA MET A 282 -8.78 -14.05 -16.66
C MET A 282 -9.02 -14.17 -18.16
N CYS A 283 -7.96 -14.16 -18.97
CA CYS A 283 -8.10 -14.29 -20.42
C CYS A 283 -8.58 -15.69 -20.84
N HIS A 284 -8.01 -16.74 -20.24
CA HIS A 284 -8.34 -18.11 -20.59
C HIS A 284 -9.80 -18.44 -20.26
N PHE A 285 -10.23 -18.15 -19.04
CA PHE A 285 -11.56 -18.49 -18.56
C PHE A 285 -12.61 -17.46 -18.93
N ALA A 286 -12.23 -16.19 -19.14
CA ALA A 286 -13.15 -15.09 -19.40
C ALA A 286 -14.35 -15.13 -18.44
N PRO A 287 -14.14 -14.98 -17.12
CA PRO A 287 -15.16 -15.23 -16.11
C PRO A 287 -16.42 -14.37 -16.28
N TRP A 288 -16.36 -13.29 -17.06
CA TRP A 288 -17.52 -12.48 -17.46
C TRP A 288 -18.45 -13.14 -18.50
N GLU A 289 -18.02 -14.19 -19.20
CA GLU A 289 -18.84 -14.93 -20.18
C GLU A 289 -19.71 -16.02 -19.51
N HIS A 290 -19.22 -16.66 -18.43
CA HIS A 290 -19.84 -17.85 -17.81
C HIS A 290 -19.76 -17.86 -16.27
N TYR A 291 -19.91 -16.72 -15.60
CA TYR A 291 -19.71 -16.61 -14.14
C TYR A 291 -20.59 -17.55 -13.31
N ALA A 292 -21.86 -17.76 -13.70
CA ALA A 292 -22.81 -18.58 -12.95
C ALA A 292 -22.39 -20.08 -12.87
N ASP A 293 -21.61 -20.56 -13.86
CA ASP A 293 -21.18 -21.96 -13.94
C ASP A 293 -19.96 -22.25 -13.04
N MET A 294 -19.19 -21.22 -12.66
CA MET A 294 -18.00 -21.37 -11.80
C MET A 294 -18.34 -21.57 -10.31
N ILE A 295 -19.52 -21.15 -9.86
CA ILE A 295 -19.93 -21.19 -8.44
C ILE A 295 -20.35 -22.62 -8.00
N TYR A 296 -20.58 -23.54 -8.93
CA TYR A 296 -21.17 -24.86 -8.64
C TYR A 296 -20.19 -25.98 -8.22
N ASN A 297 -18.90 -25.70 -8.03
CA ASN A 297 -17.90 -26.72 -7.67
C ASN A 297 -17.20 -26.48 -6.32
N ASP A 298 -17.89 -25.87 -5.36
CA ASP A 298 -17.34 -25.61 -4.02
C ASP A 298 -17.74 -26.73 -3.04
N SER A 299 -17.05 -27.86 -3.08
CA SER A 299 -17.08 -28.86 -1.99
C SER A 299 -15.90 -28.63 -1.06
N TYR A 300 -16.19 -27.99 0.07
CA TYR A 300 -15.31 -27.82 1.22
C TYR A 300 -15.17 -29.15 1.98
N GLU A 301 -13.97 -29.74 2.05
CA GLU A 301 -13.62 -30.67 3.12
C GLU A 301 -12.13 -30.55 3.52
N GLN A 302 -11.97 -30.16 4.78
CA GLN A 302 -10.91 -30.45 5.77
C GLN A 302 -9.45 -30.06 5.48
N LEU A 303 -8.87 -29.29 6.42
CA LEU A 303 -7.66 -29.69 7.16
C LEU A 303 -7.48 -28.83 8.43
N GLU A 304 -7.60 -29.48 9.58
CA GLU A 304 -7.28 -28.98 10.92
C GLU A 304 -5.86 -29.41 11.36
N LYS A 305 -5.23 -28.52 12.16
CA LYS A 305 -4.23 -28.72 13.25
C LYS A 305 -2.77 -29.12 12.95
N PHE A 306 -1.83 -28.21 13.26
CA PHE A 306 -0.81 -28.38 14.33
C PHE A 306 -0.17 -27.01 14.74
N ASN A 307 0.28 -26.93 16.00
CA ASN A 307 0.67 -25.76 16.81
C ASN A 307 2.21 -25.62 16.98
N ASP A 308 2.65 -24.38 17.34
CA ASP A 308 3.83 -23.93 18.14
C ASP A 308 5.26 -24.38 17.69
N GLU A 309 6.38 -23.64 17.80
CA GLU A 309 6.82 -22.52 18.64
C GLU A 309 8.11 -21.85 18.05
N LEU A 310 8.32 -20.58 18.43
CA LEU A 310 9.44 -19.61 18.35
C LEU A 310 10.83 -19.85 17.67
N LEU A 311 11.27 -18.75 17.02
CA LEU A 311 12.60 -18.07 16.96
C LEU A 311 13.88 -18.84 16.57
N LEU A 312 14.57 -18.36 15.52
CA LEU A 312 15.84 -17.59 15.60
C LEU A 312 16.36 -17.25 14.18
N PHE A 313 16.52 -15.95 13.91
CA PHE A 313 17.07 -15.40 12.67
C PHE A 313 18.60 -15.54 12.63
N ASN A 314 19.16 -15.89 11.47
CA ASN A 314 20.56 -15.57 11.16
C ASN A 314 20.65 -14.75 9.88
N ASN A 315 21.17 -13.54 10.05
CA ASN A 315 21.40 -12.56 9.01
C ASN A 315 22.87 -12.64 8.61
N ASN A 316 23.14 -12.99 7.37
CA ASN A 316 24.43 -12.74 6.73
C ASN A 316 24.42 -11.49 5.84
N GLU A 317 23.54 -10.54 6.14
CA GLU A 317 23.80 -9.15 5.80
C GLU A 317 23.96 -8.39 7.10
N LEU A 318 25.19 -7.97 7.39
CA LEU A 318 25.45 -6.64 7.90
C LEU A 318 26.93 -6.39 8.01
N LYS A 319 27.44 -5.39 7.27
CA LYS A 319 28.46 -4.46 7.81
C LYS A 319 28.31 -3.04 7.27
N SER A 320 27.08 -2.50 7.22
CA SER A 320 26.90 -1.04 7.27
C SER A 320 26.10 -0.68 8.51
N TRP A 321 26.55 0.34 9.26
CA TRP A 321 25.85 0.80 10.46
C TRP A 321 24.39 1.19 10.18
N LYS A 322 24.12 1.70 8.97
CA LYS A 322 22.78 2.00 8.48
C LYS A 322 21.89 0.76 8.51
N GLY A 323 22.35 -0.34 7.90
CA GLY A 323 21.55 -1.56 7.86
C GLY A 323 21.31 -2.13 9.27
N CYS A 324 22.26 -1.96 10.21
CA CYS A 324 22.05 -2.34 11.61
C CYS A 324 20.89 -1.53 12.19
N CYS A 325 20.91 -0.21 12.03
CA CYS A 325 19.87 0.66 12.58
C CYS A 325 18.50 0.39 11.96
N GLN A 326 18.44 0.23 10.64
CA GLN A 326 17.20 -0.09 9.93
C GLN A 326 16.61 -1.42 10.42
N LYS A 327 17.45 -2.45 10.51
CA LYS A 327 17.03 -3.76 10.99
C LYS A 327 16.54 -3.72 12.44
N SER A 328 17.23 -2.98 13.32
CA SER A 328 16.76 -2.81 14.70
C SER A 328 15.42 -2.09 14.78
N ILE A 329 15.15 -1.10 13.91
CA ILE A 329 13.82 -0.48 13.81
C ILE A 329 12.78 -1.49 13.32
N GLN A 330 13.07 -2.24 12.25
CA GLN A 330 12.17 -3.24 11.68
C GLN A 330 11.81 -4.35 12.68
N GLN A 331 12.77 -4.74 13.52
CA GLN A 331 12.59 -5.76 14.56
C GLN A 331 12.05 -5.17 15.88
N GLU A 332 11.72 -3.87 15.92
CA GLU A 332 11.30 -3.13 17.13
C GLU A 332 12.30 -3.31 18.31
N ASN A 333 13.58 -3.51 17.99
CA ASN A 333 14.67 -3.71 18.95
C ASN A 333 15.30 -2.38 19.40
N ILE A 334 14.63 -1.71 20.33
CA ILE A 334 15.04 -0.41 20.89
C ILE A 334 16.44 -0.47 21.53
N THR A 335 16.75 -1.57 22.23
CA THR A 335 18.02 -1.72 22.95
C THR A 335 19.21 -1.74 22.00
N GLU A 336 19.10 -2.49 20.91
CA GLU A 336 20.14 -2.53 19.88
C GLU A 336 20.26 -1.19 19.17
N PHE A 337 19.13 -0.57 18.81
CA PHE A 337 19.12 0.75 18.18
C PHE A 337 19.76 1.84 19.06
N SER A 338 19.43 1.87 20.35
CA SER A 338 20.01 2.81 21.32
C SER A 338 21.54 2.71 21.33
N LYS A 339 22.09 1.49 21.42
CA LYS A 339 23.53 1.25 21.34
C LYS A 339 24.10 1.77 20.03
N LEU A 340 23.47 1.45 18.90
CA LEU A 340 23.95 1.86 17.58
C LEU A 340 24.00 3.39 17.43
N VAL A 341 22.97 4.10 17.88
CA VAL A 341 22.88 5.56 17.78
C VAL A 341 23.90 6.27 18.67
N THR A 342 24.34 5.65 19.77
CA THR A 342 25.42 6.19 20.63
C THR A 342 26.84 6.06 20.05
N LEU A 343 27.04 5.26 19.00
CA LEU A 343 28.34 5.11 18.35
C LEU A 343 28.64 6.39 17.53
N SER A 344 29.58 7.21 18.00
CA SER A 344 29.95 8.50 17.41
C SER A 344 30.60 8.37 16.02
N ASN A 345 30.54 9.46 15.24
CA ASN A 345 31.28 9.70 13.98
C ASN A 345 30.95 8.78 12.78
N LYS A 346 29.66 8.57 12.46
CA LYS A 346 29.29 7.90 11.19
C LYS A 346 28.60 8.86 10.23
N PRO A 347 29.13 9.09 9.02
CA PRO A 347 28.52 9.96 8.03
C PRO A 347 27.28 9.26 7.47
N VAL A 348 26.10 9.85 7.67
CA VAL A 348 24.85 9.23 7.27
C VAL A 348 23.95 10.28 6.64
N ASN A 349 23.19 9.86 5.65
CA ASN A 349 21.99 10.58 5.25
C ASN A 349 20.95 10.45 6.37
N ILE A 350 21.05 11.31 7.40
CA ILE A 350 20.21 11.26 8.61
C ILE A 350 18.71 11.23 8.27
N SER A 351 18.34 11.81 7.12
CA SER A 351 16.96 11.87 6.66
C SER A 351 16.31 10.51 6.45
N GLU A 352 17.06 9.53 5.95
CA GLU A 352 16.52 8.20 5.72
C GLU A 352 16.27 7.47 7.06
N LEU A 353 17.18 7.64 8.02
CA LEU A 353 17.07 7.05 9.35
C LEU A 353 15.90 7.63 10.14
N VAL A 354 15.72 8.96 10.09
CA VAL A 354 14.55 9.62 10.69
C VAL A 354 13.28 9.14 10.01
N SER A 355 13.25 9.01 8.68
CA SER A 355 12.09 8.46 7.97
C SER A 355 11.75 7.04 8.45
N TYR A 356 12.72 6.14 8.66
CA TYR A 356 12.43 4.82 9.26
C TYR A 356 11.82 4.93 10.66
N SER A 357 12.30 5.85 11.50
CA SER A 357 11.71 6.10 12.83
C SER A 357 10.31 6.72 12.80
N VAL A 358 9.95 7.43 11.72
CA VAL A 358 8.58 7.89 11.48
C VAL A 358 7.66 6.69 11.21
N ARG A 359 8.18 5.69 10.48
CA ARG A 359 7.43 4.49 10.06
C ARG A 359 7.24 3.47 11.19
N SER A 360 8.09 3.46 12.20
CA SER A 360 7.96 2.53 13.34
C SER A 360 6.66 2.75 14.11
N ILE A 361 6.18 1.71 14.78
CA ILE A 361 5.05 1.85 15.70
C ILE A 361 5.53 2.63 16.93
N ASN A 362 6.76 2.36 17.35
CA ASN A 362 7.31 2.95 18.56
C ASN A 362 8.01 4.29 18.30
N ALA A 363 7.44 5.37 18.84
CA ALA A 363 8.03 6.71 18.77
C ALA A 363 9.36 6.84 19.55
N GLU A 364 9.73 5.84 20.37
CA GLU A 364 10.99 5.82 21.11
C GLU A 364 12.21 5.85 20.21
N PHE A 365 12.16 5.22 19.03
CA PHE A 365 13.23 5.31 18.03
C PHE A 365 13.52 6.77 17.65
N MET A 366 12.46 7.55 17.45
CA MET A 366 12.60 8.97 17.13
C MET A 366 13.12 9.77 18.32
N LYS A 367 12.67 9.46 19.55
CA LYS A 367 13.19 10.12 20.75
C LYS A 367 14.69 9.89 20.92
N LEU A 368 15.14 8.64 20.78
CA LEU A 368 16.56 8.28 20.85
C LEU A 368 17.40 9.03 19.82
N LEU A 369 16.87 9.26 18.61
CA LEU A 369 17.55 10.09 17.61
C LEU A 369 17.67 11.55 18.07
N PHE A 370 16.65 12.13 18.69
CA PHE A 370 16.70 13.49 19.24
C PHE A 370 17.51 13.62 20.53
N ASP A 371 17.69 12.55 21.29
CA ASP A 371 18.53 12.52 22.49
C ASP A 371 20.01 12.25 22.14
N SER A 372 20.30 11.97 20.87
CA SER A 372 21.66 11.70 20.36
C SER A 372 22.36 12.94 19.78
N SER A 373 23.62 12.76 19.37
CA SER A 373 24.39 13.78 18.65
C SER A 373 23.75 14.24 17.33
N TYR A 374 22.83 13.45 16.75
CA TYR A 374 22.20 13.76 15.46
C TYR A 374 21.08 14.81 15.55
N ALA A 375 20.61 15.16 16.75
CA ALA A 375 19.47 16.06 16.96
C ALA A 375 19.57 17.40 16.21
N SER A 376 20.76 17.99 16.18
CA SER A 376 21.00 19.27 15.51
C SER A 376 20.94 19.16 13.98
N GLU A 377 21.35 18.02 13.42
CA GLU A 377 21.32 17.75 11.98
C GLU A 377 19.89 17.50 11.50
N ILE A 378 19.12 16.73 12.29
CA ILE A 378 17.71 16.44 12.02
C ILE A 378 16.89 17.74 11.89
N LYS A 379 17.17 18.76 12.70
CA LYS A 379 16.43 20.04 12.62
C LYS A 379 16.80 20.90 11.41
N LYS A 380 17.99 20.73 10.84
CA LYS A 380 18.48 21.51 9.70
C LYS A 380 18.07 20.89 8.36
N HIS A 381 17.84 19.57 8.35
CA HIS A 381 17.60 18.84 7.12
C HIS A 381 16.12 18.88 6.72
N HIS A 382 15.84 19.36 5.51
CA HIS A 382 14.55 19.20 4.86
C HIS A 382 14.58 17.95 3.98
N LEU A 383 13.49 17.19 3.95
CA LEU A 383 13.26 16.18 2.93
C LEU A 383 13.16 16.87 1.55
N GLY A 384 13.07 16.08 0.48
CA GLY A 384 12.83 16.63 -0.86
C GLY A 384 11.62 17.58 -0.86
N HIS A 385 11.67 18.61 -1.72
CA HIS A 385 10.61 19.62 -1.86
C HIS A 385 10.38 20.49 -0.62
N GLU A 386 11.44 20.77 0.16
CA GLU A 386 11.39 21.60 1.37
C GLU A 386 10.47 21.01 2.47
N ARG A 387 10.14 19.72 2.40
CA ARG A 387 9.26 19.08 3.38
C ARG A 387 10.01 18.83 4.68
N THR A 388 9.42 19.21 5.81
CA THR A 388 9.95 18.85 7.13
C THR A 388 9.51 17.45 7.57
N TYR A 389 10.15 16.86 8.58
CA TYR A 389 9.67 15.60 9.16
C TYR A 389 8.26 15.73 9.75
N LEU A 390 7.83 16.94 10.13
CA LEU A 390 6.47 17.18 10.62
C LEU A 390 5.43 17.08 9.49
N HIS A 391 5.78 17.44 8.24
CA HIS A 391 4.95 17.14 7.07
C HIS A 391 4.82 15.63 6.88
N LEU A 392 5.91 14.87 7.03
CA LEU A 392 5.88 13.42 6.87
C LEU A 392 5.03 12.74 7.96
N THR A 393 5.17 13.11 9.24
CA THR A 393 4.35 12.52 10.31
C THR A 393 2.88 12.92 10.19
N ALA A 394 2.60 14.14 9.70
CA ALA A 394 1.25 14.59 9.39
C ALA A 394 0.63 13.79 8.24
N GLN A 395 1.34 13.70 7.12
CA GLN A 395 0.93 12.93 5.96
C GLN A 395 0.69 11.47 6.30
N THR A 396 1.47 10.88 7.21
CA THR A 396 1.41 9.44 7.54
C THR A 396 0.58 9.12 8.78
N GLY A 397 -0.07 10.11 9.38
CA GLY A 397 -0.93 9.92 10.56
C GLY A 397 -0.19 9.54 11.85
N ARG A 398 1.12 9.79 11.93
CA ARG A 398 1.98 9.36 13.04
C ARG A 398 1.87 10.32 14.23
N LEU A 399 0.80 10.16 15.02
CA LEU A 399 0.47 11.04 16.15
C LEU A 399 1.58 11.11 17.19
N ALA A 400 2.11 9.97 17.62
CA ALA A 400 3.14 9.92 18.67
C ALA A 400 4.45 10.57 18.21
N GLN A 401 4.88 10.29 16.99
CA GLN A 401 6.05 10.90 16.35
C GLN A 401 5.85 12.41 16.15
N SER A 402 4.65 12.85 15.74
CA SER A 402 4.33 14.28 15.63
C SER A 402 4.50 15.00 16.98
N ARG A 403 4.11 14.38 18.10
CA ARG A 403 4.35 14.94 19.44
C ARG A 403 5.84 15.07 19.76
N VAL A 404 6.65 14.08 19.37
CA VAL A 404 8.11 14.11 19.56
C VAL A 404 8.74 15.27 18.78
N LEU A 405 8.34 15.47 17.51
CA LEU A 405 8.83 16.57 16.67
C LEU A 405 8.44 17.94 17.24
N LEU A 406 7.18 18.12 17.63
CA LEU A 406 6.69 19.38 18.21
C LEU A 406 7.40 19.71 19.54
N LYS A 407 7.63 18.72 20.41
CA LYS A 407 8.43 18.90 21.64
C LYS A 407 9.88 19.32 21.34
N ASN A 408 10.39 18.98 20.17
CA ASN A 408 11.73 19.33 19.72
C ASN A 408 11.79 20.65 18.91
N ASN A 409 10.78 21.51 19.04
CA ASN A 409 10.72 22.84 18.42
C ASN A 409 10.71 22.82 16.88
N PHE A 410 10.15 21.78 16.26
CA PHE A 410 9.79 21.86 14.83
C PHE A 410 8.69 22.91 14.66
N ALA A 411 8.87 23.80 13.68
CA ALA A 411 7.88 24.85 13.43
C ALA A 411 6.59 24.25 12.88
N VAL A 412 5.48 24.56 13.57
CA VAL A 412 4.15 24.00 13.28
C VAL A 412 3.57 24.49 11.96
N ASN A 413 4.08 25.62 11.44
CA ASN A 413 3.60 26.33 10.25
C ASN A 413 4.63 26.38 9.11
N ASP A 414 5.68 25.56 9.15
CA ASP A 414 6.60 25.46 8.01
C ASP A 414 5.83 25.10 6.75
N ILE A 415 6.25 25.65 5.61
CA ILE A 415 5.65 25.36 4.31
C ILE A 415 6.62 24.52 3.47
N ASP A 416 6.08 23.58 2.72
CA ASP A 416 6.83 22.91 1.67
C ASP A 416 6.80 23.70 0.35
N SER A 417 7.43 23.17 -0.72
CA SER A 417 7.47 23.84 -2.02
C SER A 417 6.09 24.03 -2.68
N PHE A 418 5.04 23.38 -2.16
CA PHE A 418 3.65 23.52 -2.60
C PHE A 418 2.87 24.53 -1.75
N GLY A 419 3.51 25.16 -0.78
CA GLY A 419 2.86 26.02 0.20
C GLY A 419 1.99 25.24 1.19
N ASN A 420 2.09 23.92 1.24
CA ASN A 420 1.36 23.12 2.22
C ASN A 420 2.07 23.23 3.56
N THR A 421 1.30 23.39 4.62
CA THR A 421 1.78 23.23 6.01
C THR A 421 1.58 21.78 6.46
N PRO A 422 2.17 21.35 7.60
CA PRO A 422 1.84 20.06 8.19
C PRO A 422 0.34 19.86 8.42
N LEU A 423 -0.42 20.94 8.71
CA LEU A 423 -1.87 20.83 8.86
C LEU A 423 -2.56 20.53 7.52
N HIS A 424 -2.09 21.09 6.40
CA HIS A 424 -2.60 20.75 5.07
C HIS A 424 -2.40 19.25 4.78
N GLU A 425 -1.21 18.72 5.05
CA GLU A 425 -0.90 17.30 4.86
C GLU A 425 -1.74 16.38 5.77
N ALA A 426 -1.89 16.74 7.05
CA ALA A 426 -2.71 15.96 7.97
C ALA A 426 -4.17 15.88 7.50
N LEU A 427 -4.72 16.99 7.01
CA LEU A 427 -6.09 17.03 6.53
C LEU A 427 -6.22 16.26 5.20
N ASN A 428 -5.37 16.51 4.21
CA ASN A 428 -5.41 15.80 2.92
C ASN A 428 -5.34 14.27 3.07
N SER A 429 -4.58 13.79 4.04
CA SER A 429 -4.43 12.37 4.37
C SER A 429 -5.50 11.81 5.33
N HIS A 430 -6.47 12.60 5.78
CA HIS A 430 -7.43 12.23 6.85
C HIS A 430 -6.79 11.82 8.19
N ALA A 431 -5.61 12.33 8.50
CA ALA A 431 -4.95 12.18 9.80
C ALA A 431 -5.59 13.11 10.85
N LEU A 432 -6.88 12.93 11.15
CA LEU A 432 -7.68 13.86 11.96
C LEU A 432 -7.10 14.09 13.37
N LEU A 433 -6.52 13.06 13.98
CA LEU A 433 -5.86 13.17 15.29
C LEU A 433 -4.58 14.02 15.22
N VAL A 434 -3.83 13.93 14.12
CA VAL A 434 -2.64 14.77 13.93
C VAL A 434 -3.06 16.21 13.63
N ALA A 435 -4.13 16.41 12.85
CA ALA A 435 -4.69 17.74 12.62
C ALA A 435 -5.13 18.42 13.93
N GLU A 436 -5.80 17.67 14.82
CA GLU A 436 -6.20 18.16 16.15
C GLU A 436 -4.98 18.54 16.98
N LEU A 437 -3.94 17.70 16.98
CA LEU A 437 -2.67 17.99 17.65
C LEU A 437 -2.05 19.29 17.11
N LEU A 438 -1.92 19.43 15.79
CA LEU A 438 -1.30 20.60 15.16
C LEU A 438 -2.06 21.88 15.50
N LEU A 439 -3.39 21.88 15.42
CA LEU A 439 -4.22 23.03 15.83
C LEU A 439 -4.04 23.37 17.32
N SER A 440 -3.95 22.37 18.20
CA SER A 440 -3.67 22.59 19.62
C SER A 440 -2.29 23.20 19.90
N GLN A 441 -1.34 23.04 18.96
CA GLN A 441 0.00 23.62 19.01
C GLN A 441 0.12 24.94 18.24
N GLY A 442 -1.00 25.56 17.87
CA GLY A 442 -1.00 26.88 17.21
C GLY A 442 -0.78 26.84 15.70
N ALA A 443 -1.12 25.74 15.03
CA ALA A 443 -1.15 25.69 13.57
C ALA A 443 -2.10 26.77 13.00
N ASN A 444 -1.60 27.58 12.08
CA ASN A 444 -2.37 28.62 11.41
C ASN A 444 -3.13 28.01 10.23
N TRP A 445 -4.40 27.68 10.44
CA TRP A 445 -5.28 27.11 9.44
C TRP A 445 -5.62 28.06 8.27
N ARG A 446 -5.32 29.37 8.39
CA ARG A 446 -5.62 30.39 7.37
C ARG A 446 -4.55 30.50 6.27
N ILE A 447 -3.39 29.87 6.44
CA ILE A 447 -2.36 29.82 5.40
C ILE A 447 -2.96 29.15 4.17
N ARG A 448 -2.74 29.74 2.99
CA ARG A 448 -3.17 29.18 1.70
C ARG A 448 -1.98 28.55 1.01
N ASN A 449 -2.17 27.33 0.50
CA ASN A 449 -1.19 26.67 -0.34
C ASN A 449 -1.15 27.27 -1.76
N ASN A 450 -0.28 26.75 -2.62
CA ASN A 450 -0.11 27.25 -4.00
C ASN A 450 -1.36 27.04 -4.89
N GLN A 451 -2.30 26.20 -4.45
CA GLN A 451 -3.60 26.01 -5.12
C GLN A 451 -4.67 26.99 -4.59
N GLY A 452 -4.32 27.85 -3.64
CA GLY A 452 -5.21 28.83 -3.03
C GLY A 452 -6.10 28.27 -1.92
N TYR A 453 -5.95 27.01 -1.51
CA TYR A 453 -6.77 26.40 -0.45
C TYR A 453 -6.16 26.62 0.92
N ASN A 454 -6.99 27.00 1.90
CA ASN A 454 -6.62 26.94 3.31
C ASN A 454 -7.04 25.59 3.94
N CYS A 455 -6.71 25.37 5.21
CA CYS A 455 -7.01 24.10 5.88
C CYS A 455 -8.52 23.83 6.06
N SER A 456 -9.35 24.86 6.25
CA SER A 456 -10.81 24.70 6.28
C SER A 456 -11.36 24.32 4.91
N ASP A 457 -10.84 24.89 3.83
CA ASP A 457 -11.20 24.53 2.46
C ASP A 457 -10.86 23.06 2.17
N ILE A 458 -9.69 22.60 2.65
CA ILE A 458 -9.31 21.20 2.54
C ILE A 458 -10.29 20.30 3.30
N LEU A 459 -10.54 20.56 4.59
CA LEU A 459 -11.41 19.73 5.43
C LEU A 459 -12.85 19.59 4.88
N ASN A 460 -13.40 20.66 4.32
CA ASN A 460 -14.75 20.64 3.75
C ASN A 460 -14.82 19.91 2.40
N ASN A 461 -13.71 19.85 1.67
CA ASN A 461 -13.60 19.16 0.38
C ASN A 461 -12.99 17.75 0.53
N HIS A 462 -13.10 17.15 1.71
CA HIS A 462 -12.63 15.79 1.93
C HIS A 462 -13.54 14.76 1.25
N MET A 463 -12.92 13.75 0.63
CA MET A 463 -13.65 12.70 -0.09
C MET A 463 -14.39 11.70 0.81
N VAL A 464 -13.95 11.50 2.06
CA VAL A 464 -14.55 10.52 2.98
C VAL A 464 -15.90 11.08 3.43
N ASN A 465 -16.97 10.39 3.04
CA ASN A 465 -18.33 10.76 3.43
C ASN A 465 -18.45 10.80 4.96
N VAL A 466 -19.02 11.90 5.48
CA VAL A 466 -19.27 12.06 6.92
C VAL A 466 -20.07 10.87 7.46
N ASP A 467 -21.02 10.33 6.69
CA ASP A 467 -21.79 9.17 7.12
C ASP A 467 -21.02 7.86 7.17
N SER A 468 -19.88 7.77 6.47
CA SER A 468 -18.96 6.63 6.55
C SER A 468 -17.99 6.76 7.74
N LEU A 469 -17.94 7.91 8.42
CA LEU A 469 -17.13 8.07 9.62
C LEU A 469 -17.75 7.32 10.81
N SER A 470 -16.84 6.79 11.63
CA SER A 470 -17.13 6.31 12.99
C SER A 470 -17.62 7.45 13.88
N TYR A 471 -18.25 7.13 15.02
CA TYR A 471 -18.67 8.13 16.00
C TYR A 471 -17.50 9.04 16.43
N GLN A 472 -16.34 8.45 16.72
CA GLN A 472 -15.13 9.18 17.10
C GLN A 472 -14.65 10.08 15.95
N GLY A 473 -14.64 9.57 14.71
CA GLY A 473 -14.28 10.36 13.52
C GLY A 473 -15.18 11.59 13.35
N LYS A 474 -16.50 11.43 13.48
CA LYS A 474 -17.47 12.53 13.44
C LYS A 474 -17.21 13.57 14.53
N MET A 475 -16.93 13.12 15.75
CA MET A 475 -16.64 14.00 16.89
C MET A 475 -15.36 14.82 16.67
N ILE A 476 -14.28 14.17 16.21
CA ILE A 476 -13.02 14.85 15.90
C ILE A 476 -13.23 15.85 14.76
N GLN A 477 -13.87 15.44 13.66
CA GLN A 477 -14.14 16.34 12.53
C GLN A 477 -14.95 17.57 12.96
N LYS A 478 -16.00 17.39 13.77
CA LYS A 478 -16.79 18.51 14.33
C LYS A 478 -15.92 19.43 15.19
N LYS A 479 -15.03 18.87 16.00
CA LYS A 479 -14.09 19.64 16.82
C LYS A 479 -13.11 20.43 15.97
N LEU A 480 -12.52 19.83 14.92
CA LEU A 480 -11.63 20.52 13.98
C LEU A 480 -12.34 21.71 13.32
N ASN A 481 -13.58 21.52 12.88
CA ASN A 481 -14.41 22.60 12.35
C ASN A 481 -14.70 23.72 13.36
N GLN A 482 -14.73 23.43 14.66
CA GLN A 482 -14.86 24.46 15.70
C GLN A 482 -13.53 25.18 15.97
N MET A 483 -12.40 24.48 15.92
CA MET A 483 -11.07 25.05 16.10
C MET A 483 -10.66 25.96 14.92
N MET A 484 -11.27 25.77 13.75
CA MET A 484 -11.03 26.57 12.54
C MET A 484 -12.10 27.63 12.26
N LYS A 485 -12.87 28.04 13.28
CA LYS A 485 -13.72 29.23 13.26
C LYS A 485 -13.01 30.37 13.97
#